data_AF-A0A9R0TJX7-F1
#
_entry.id   AF-A0A9R0TJX7-F1
#
_cell.length_a   1.000
_cell.length_b   1.000
_cell.length_c   1.000
_cell.angle_alpha   90.00
_cell.angle_beta   90.00
_cell.angle_gamma   90.00
#
_symmetry.space_group_name_H-M   'P 1'
#
loop_
_entity.id
_entity.type
_entity.pdbx_description
1 polymer ?
#
loop_
_entity_poly.entity_id
_entity_poly.type
_entity_poly.pdbx_seq_one_letter_code
_entity_poly.pdbx_strand_id
1 'polypeptide(L)'
;MIVSALATAVGVNLGLTVLLVSAYSLLRRRPPFVSVYAPRRPYAPLESWLAAAWRRSEDDIHAAAGLDGVVFVRIFVFSIRLFAVVAVVGVGVLMPINFMGDQLQLIDFTDLPSKSVDVLSISNVQDGSNKLWLHFSAVYIITGVACYLLYYEYRYISGKRLEYFMTSKPLPQYFTVLVRAIPITDGGSVSDAVDKFFKEYHSSTYLSHTVVHQTGKLRRLLVRFSSFGYICIA
;
A
#
# COMPACT_ATOMS: atom_id res chain seq x y z
N MET A 1 2.55 -26.88 -13.59
CA MET A 1 2.26 -26.85 -12.12
C MET A 1 1.17 -27.88 -11.81
N ILE A 2 1.27 -28.65 -10.72
CA ILE A 2 0.32 -29.74 -10.42
C ILE A 2 -0.96 -29.16 -9.78
N VAL A 3 -2.14 -29.47 -10.32
CA VAL A 3 -3.44 -28.97 -9.80
C VAL A 3 -3.68 -29.40 -8.36
N SER A 4 -3.28 -30.61 -7.97
CA SER A 4 -3.41 -31.09 -6.59
C SER A 4 -2.56 -30.27 -5.61
N ALA A 5 -1.37 -29.84 -6.01
CA ALA A 5 -0.53 -28.96 -5.20
C ALA A 5 -1.16 -27.57 -5.04
N LEU A 6 -1.71 -26.99 -6.11
CA LEU A 6 -2.44 -25.72 -6.07
C LEU A 6 -3.67 -25.82 -5.15
N ALA A 7 -4.49 -26.86 -5.33
CA ALA A 7 -5.69 -27.10 -4.52
C ALA A 7 -5.35 -27.28 -3.04
N THR A 8 -4.28 -28.03 -2.73
CA THR A 8 -3.80 -28.22 -1.35
C THR A 8 -3.34 -26.91 -0.75
N ALA A 9 -2.57 -26.11 -1.48
CA ALA A 9 -2.10 -24.81 -1.01
C ALA A 9 -3.27 -23.84 -0.76
N VAL A 10 -4.24 -23.77 -1.67
CA VAL A 10 -5.46 -22.95 -1.49
C VAL A 10 -6.25 -23.42 -0.28
N GLY A 11 -6.47 -24.73 -0.12
CA GLY A 11 -7.20 -25.30 1.00
C GLY A 11 -6.56 -25.00 2.35
N VAL A 12 -5.24 -25.22 2.48
CA VAL A 12 -4.49 -24.94 3.72
C VAL A 12 -4.51 -23.45 4.06
N ASN A 13 -4.26 -22.57 3.09
CA ASN A 13 -4.28 -21.12 3.30
C ASN A 13 -5.67 -20.60 3.66
N LEU A 14 -6.72 -21.14 3.04
CA LEU A 14 -8.10 -20.79 3.35
C LEU A 14 -8.45 -21.22 4.78
N GLY A 15 -8.10 -22.46 5.16
CA GLY A 15 -8.28 -22.97 6.51
C GLY A 15 -7.57 -22.12 7.57
N LEU A 16 -6.31 -21.76 7.32
CA LEU A 16 -5.55 -20.86 8.20
C LEU A 16 -6.21 -19.48 8.30
N THR A 17 -6.68 -18.93 7.18
CA THR A 17 -7.37 -17.63 7.14
C THR A 17 -8.64 -17.65 7.99
N VAL A 18 -9.47 -18.70 7.86
CA VAL A 18 -10.70 -18.86 8.66
C VAL A 18 -10.36 -18.99 10.14
N LEU A 19 -9.31 -19.75 10.49
CA LEU A 19 -8.84 -19.89 11.87
C LEU A 19 -8.42 -18.53 12.44
N LEU A 20 -7.60 -17.77 11.73
CA LEU A 20 -7.11 -16.45 12.17
C LEU A 20 -8.25 -15.43 12.29
N VAL A 21 -9.18 -15.40 11.33
CA VAL A 21 -10.36 -14.52 11.38
C VAL A 21 -11.27 -14.87 12.55
N SER A 22 -11.42 -16.16 12.84
CA SER A 22 -12.19 -16.64 13.99
C SER A 22 -11.51 -16.26 15.31
N ALA A 23 -10.20 -16.49 15.42
CA ALA A 23 -9.40 -16.07 16.57
C ALA A 23 -9.49 -14.56 16.79
N TYR A 24 -9.28 -13.74 15.76
CA TYR A 24 -9.43 -12.28 15.83
C TYR A 24 -10.82 -11.87 16.34
N SER A 25 -11.87 -12.50 15.81
CA SER A 25 -13.25 -12.21 16.19
C SER A 25 -13.55 -12.57 17.65
N LEU A 26 -12.88 -13.60 18.20
CA LEU A 26 -12.97 -13.99 19.61
C LEU A 26 -12.14 -13.08 20.52
N LEU A 27 -10.86 -12.83 20.17
CA LEU A 27 -9.95 -12.03 20.99
C LEU A 27 -10.41 -10.58 21.11
N ARG A 28 -10.89 -9.97 20.03
CA ARG A 28 -11.36 -8.57 20.05
C ARG A 28 -12.53 -8.34 21.01
N ARG A 29 -13.37 -9.36 21.27
CA ARG A 29 -14.52 -9.27 22.17
C ARG A 29 -14.15 -9.38 23.65
N ARG A 30 -12.93 -9.82 23.96
CA ARG A 30 -12.48 -10.02 25.35
C ARG A 30 -12.00 -8.67 25.93
N PRO A 31 -12.52 -8.23 27.10
CA PRO A 31 -12.14 -6.98 27.76
C PRO A 31 -10.63 -6.72 27.87
N PRO A 32 -9.76 -7.70 28.24
CA PRO A 32 -8.33 -7.43 28.40
C PRO A 32 -7.61 -7.04 27.10
N PHE A 33 -8.16 -7.38 25.92
CA PHE A 33 -7.51 -7.12 24.63
C PHE A 33 -8.11 -5.92 23.87
N VAL A 34 -9.15 -5.28 24.41
CA VAL A 34 -9.82 -4.15 23.74
C VAL A 34 -8.87 -2.98 23.51
N SER A 35 -7.97 -2.68 24.45
CA SER A 35 -6.97 -1.62 24.32
C SER A 35 -6.00 -1.85 23.16
N VAL A 36 -5.72 -3.12 22.83
CA VAL A 36 -4.82 -3.50 21.73
C VAL A 36 -5.54 -3.39 20.38
N TYR A 37 -6.76 -3.92 20.28
CA TYR A 37 -7.49 -3.99 19.00
C TYR A 37 -8.28 -2.74 18.66
N ALA A 38 -8.62 -1.90 19.65
CA ALA A 38 -9.38 -0.68 19.45
C ALA A 38 -8.85 0.49 20.31
N PRO A 39 -7.56 0.86 20.18
CA PRO A 39 -6.95 1.91 21.01
C PRO A 39 -7.63 3.28 20.85
N ARG A 40 -8.21 3.55 19.67
CA ARG A 40 -8.91 4.80 19.37
C ARG A 40 -10.42 4.75 19.69
N ARG A 41 -10.98 3.56 19.95
CA ARG A 41 -12.43 3.35 20.19
C ARG A 41 -12.66 2.18 21.15
N PRO A 42 -12.42 2.36 22.47
CA PRO A 42 -12.54 1.27 23.45
C PRO A 42 -13.96 0.70 23.58
N TYR A 43 -15.00 1.39 23.08
CA TYR A 43 -16.40 0.96 23.14
C TYR A 43 -16.97 0.69 21.75
N ALA A 44 -16.33 -0.18 20.97
CA ALA A 44 -16.86 -0.58 19.66
C ALA A 44 -18.09 -1.50 19.83
N PRO A 45 -19.23 -1.24 19.15
CA PRO A 45 -20.42 -2.06 19.25
C PRO A 45 -20.15 -3.50 18.76
N LEU A 46 -20.98 -4.45 19.23
CA LEU A 46 -20.92 -5.88 18.92
C LEU A 46 -21.33 -6.22 17.46
N GLU A 47 -21.27 -5.25 16.56
CA GLU A 47 -21.56 -5.45 15.14
C GLU A 47 -20.48 -6.33 14.50
N SER A 48 -20.85 -7.10 13.47
CA SER A 48 -19.88 -7.85 12.69
C SER A 48 -18.86 -6.88 12.07
N TRP A 49 -17.60 -7.01 12.49
CA TRP A 49 -16.56 -6.04 12.14
C TRP A 49 -16.35 -5.92 10.62
N LEU A 50 -16.57 -7.01 9.90
CA LEU A 50 -16.41 -7.06 8.44
C LEU A 50 -17.48 -6.21 7.74
N ALA A 51 -18.76 -6.34 8.14
CA ALA A 51 -19.83 -5.51 7.60
C ALA A 51 -19.63 -4.02 7.95
N ALA A 52 -19.23 -3.75 9.19
CA ALA A 52 -18.91 -2.40 9.63
C ALA A 52 -17.73 -1.78 8.84
N ALA A 53 -16.73 -2.60 8.48
CA ALA A 53 -15.62 -2.16 7.63
C ALA A 53 -16.07 -1.90 6.18
N TRP A 54 -16.93 -2.76 5.63
CA TRP A 54 -17.42 -2.63 4.25
C TRP A 54 -18.34 -1.42 4.04
N ARG A 55 -19.10 -1.03 5.06
CA ARG A 55 -20.04 0.11 4.99
C ARG A 55 -19.37 1.47 5.20
N ARG A 56 -18.08 1.53 5.58
CA ARG A 56 -17.38 2.79 5.84
C ARG A 56 -17.28 3.63 4.58
N SER A 57 -17.68 4.89 4.69
CA SER A 57 -17.51 5.87 3.61
C SER A 57 -16.06 6.33 3.51
N GLU A 58 -15.69 6.95 2.39
CA GLU A 58 -14.38 7.57 2.23
C GLU A 58 -14.16 8.69 3.26
N ASP A 59 -15.21 9.46 3.58
CA ASP A 59 -15.18 10.54 4.57
C ASP A 59 -14.88 10.01 5.99
N ASP A 60 -15.45 8.86 6.36
CA ASP A 60 -15.15 8.19 7.62
C ASP A 60 -13.67 7.77 7.71
N ILE A 61 -13.12 7.30 6.60
CA ILE A 61 -11.71 6.91 6.50
C ILE A 61 -10.82 8.16 6.61
N HIS A 62 -11.19 9.24 5.93
CA HIS A 62 -10.48 10.52 6.01
C HIS A 62 -10.47 11.06 7.44
N ALA A 63 -11.61 11.06 8.13
CA ALA A 63 -11.71 11.52 9.51
C ALA A 63 -10.90 10.64 10.50
N ALA A 64 -10.82 9.33 10.25
CA ALA A 64 -10.15 8.40 11.15
C ALA A 64 -8.63 8.25 10.91
N ALA A 65 -8.18 8.36 9.66
CA ALA A 65 -6.81 8.05 9.23
C ALA A 65 -6.15 9.15 8.37
N GLY A 66 -6.86 10.23 8.06
CA GLY A 66 -6.36 11.33 7.22
C GLY A 66 -6.34 11.00 5.73
N LEU A 67 -5.75 11.92 4.94
CA LEU A 67 -5.64 11.77 3.48
C LEU A 67 -4.81 10.55 3.08
N ASP A 68 -3.74 10.24 3.82
CA ASP A 68 -2.86 9.09 3.55
C ASP A 68 -3.60 7.76 3.68
N GLY A 69 -4.45 7.62 4.71
CA GLY A 69 -5.30 6.44 4.88
C GLY A 69 -6.31 6.26 3.74
N VAL A 70 -6.87 7.36 3.22
CA VAL A 70 -7.76 7.33 2.04
C VAL A 70 -6.99 6.85 0.81
N VAL A 71 -5.80 7.40 0.55
CA VAL A 71 -4.95 6.99 -0.58
C VAL A 71 -4.61 5.49 -0.48
N PHE A 72 -4.25 5.01 0.71
CA PHE A 72 -3.94 3.61 0.95
C PHE A 72 -5.11 2.68 0.61
N VAL A 73 -6.33 2.99 1.07
CA VAL A 73 -7.52 2.18 0.75
C VAL A 73 -7.82 2.22 -0.75
N ARG A 74 -7.64 3.37 -1.40
CA ARG A 74 -7.89 3.52 -2.83
C ARG A 74 -6.92 2.71 -3.70
N ILE A 75 -5.71 2.41 -3.24
CA ILE A 75 -4.80 1.46 -3.92
C ILE A 75 -5.44 0.07 -4.02
N PHE A 76 -6.11 -0.41 -2.96
CA PHE A 76 -6.82 -1.69 -3.01
C PHE A 76 -8.04 -1.64 -3.93
N VAL A 77 -8.82 -0.56 -3.89
CA VAL A 77 -9.97 -0.38 -4.80
C VAL A 77 -9.52 -0.37 -6.27
N PHE A 78 -8.46 0.37 -6.57
CA PHE A 78 -7.82 0.38 -7.89
C PHE A 78 -7.40 -1.04 -8.31
N SER A 79 -6.72 -1.76 -7.40
CA SER A 79 -6.23 -3.12 -7.68
C SER A 79 -7.40 -4.07 -7.97
N ILE A 80 -8.46 -4.04 -7.17
CA ILE A 80 -9.66 -4.87 -7.39
C ILE A 80 -10.29 -4.56 -8.75
N ARG A 81 -10.43 -3.27 -9.13
CA ARG A 81 -10.98 -2.87 -10.43
C ARG A 81 -10.14 -3.38 -11.59
N LEU A 82 -8.82 -3.21 -11.50
CA LEU A 82 -7.89 -3.67 -12.54
C LEU A 82 -7.91 -5.20 -12.66
N PHE A 83 -7.78 -5.92 -11.55
CA PHE A 83 -7.80 -7.38 -11.54
C PHE A 83 -9.14 -7.96 -11.94
N ALA A 84 -10.26 -7.26 -11.71
CA ALA A 84 -11.56 -7.69 -12.22
C ALA A 84 -11.59 -7.70 -13.76
N VAL A 85 -11.05 -6.67 -14.42
CA VAL A 85 -10.94 -6.64 -15.88
C VAL A 85 -9.98 -7.72 -16.38
N VAL A 86 -8.83 -7.88 -15.73
CA VAL A 86 -7.87 -8.96 -16.04
C VAL A 86 -8.52 -10.33 -15.86
N ALA A 87 -9.35 -10.53 -14.83
CA ALA A 87 -10.05 -11.78 -14.61
C ALA A 87 -11.10 -12.05 -15.71
N VAL A 88 -11.86 -11.04 -16.14
CA VAL A 88 -12.83 -11.19 -17.23
C VAL A 88 -12.14 -11.53 -18.55
N VAL A 89 -11.07 -10.81 -18.91
CA VAL A 89 -10.33 -11.07 -20.16
C VAL A 89 -9.56 -12.40 -20.06
N GLY A 90 -8.90 -12.63 -18.94
CA GLY A 90 -8.08 -13.82 -18.69
C GLY A 90 -8.89 -15.10 -18.65
N VAL A 91 -9.96 -15.14 -17.83
CA VAL A 91 -10.80 -16.34 -17.68
C VAL A 91 -11.81 -16.45 -18.82
N GLY A 92 -12.37 -15.34 -19.30
CA GLY A 92 -13.41 -15.35 -20.32
C GLY A 92 -12.90 -15.52 -21.75
N VAL A 93 -11.67 -15.07 -22.06
CA VAL A 93 -11.12 -15.08 -23.42
C VAL A 93 -9.85 -15.93 -23.49
N LEU A 94 -8.82 -15.57 -22.73
CA LEU A 94 -7.50 -16.20 -22.87
C LEU A 94 -7.49 -17.68 -22.43
N MET A 95 -8.17 -18.01 -21.34
CA MET A 95 -8.20 -19.37 -20.81
C MET A 95 -8.89 -20.36 -21.77
N PRO A 96 -10.08 -20.07 -22.36
CA PRO A 96 -10.67 -20.92 -23.40
C PRO A 96 -9.76 -21.09 -24.63
N ILE A 97 -9.12 -20.01 -25.09
CA ILE A 97 -8.20 -20.06 -26.25
C ILE A 97 -7.00 -20.96 -25.97
N ASN A 98 -6.42 -20.86 -24.77
CA ASN A 98 -5.32 -21.72 -24.33
C ASN A 98 -5.75 -23.18 -24.25
N PHE A 99 -6.94 -23.45 -23.70
CA PHE A 99 -7.45 -24.82 -23.58
C PHE A 99 -7.70 -25.48 -24.95
N MET A 100 -8.16 -24.72 -25.95
CA MET A 100 -8.29 -25.16 -27.34
C MET A 100 -6.96 -25.26 -28.10
N GLY A 101 -5.83 -25.18 -27.41
CA GLY A 101 -4.51 -25.41 -27.98
C GLY A 101 -4.19 -26.90 -28.11
N ASP A 102 -3.46 -27.25 -29.16
CA ASP A 102 -3.13 -28.66 -29.47
C ASP A 102 -1.63 -28.97 -29.24
N GLN A 103 -0.84 -28.00 -28.77
CA GLN A 103 0.62 -28.14 -28.68
C GLN A 103 1.05 -29.17 -27.63
N LEU A 104 0.36 -29.23 -26.49
CA LEU A 104 0.69 -30.20 -25.43
C LEU A 104 0.04 -31.57 -25.64
N GLN A 105 -1.02 -31.68 -26.47
CA GLN A 105 -1.63 -32.98 -26.80
C GLN A 105 -0.72 -33.86 -27.68
N LEU A 106 0.19 -33.24 -28.43
CA LEU A 106 1.19 -33.93 -29.25
C LEU A 106 2.30 -34.61 -28.41
N ILE A 107 2.40 -34.29 -27.12
CA ILE A 107 3.47 -34.72 -26.22
C ILE A 107 2.89 -35.61 -25.11
N ASP A 108 2.58 -36.85 -25.48
CA ASP A 108 2.35 -38.04 -24.64
C ASP A 108 1.32 -37.95 -23.47
N PHE A 109 0.26 -38.76 -23.57
CA PHE A 109 -0.86 -38.83 -22.62
C PHE A 109 -0.53 -39.54 -21.30
N THR A 110 0.70 -40.01 -21.11
CA THR A 110 1.13 -40.75 -19.91
C THR A 110 1.43 -39.85 -18.69
N ASP A 111 1.67 -38.54 -18.88
CA ASP A 111 2.09 -37.58 -17.82
C ASP A 111 1.00 -36.59 -17.36
N LEU A 112 -0.26 -36.80 -17.76
CA LEU A 112 -1.40 -35.88 -17.57
C LEU A 112 -1.60 -35.27 -16.16
N PRO A 113 -1.38 -35.97 -15.03
CA PRO A 113 -1.58 -35.38 -13.71
C PRO A 113 -0.63 -34.20 -13.43
N SER A 114 0.56 -34.20 -14.04
CA SER A 114 1.64 -33.23 -13.76
C SER A 114 1.56 -31.95 -14.60
N LYS A 115 0.98 -32.01 -15.80
CA LYS A 115 0.92 -30.92 -16.80
C LYS A 115 -0.43 -30.17 -16.87
N SER A 116 -1.38 -30.49 -15.99
CA SER A 116 -2.77 -30.03 -16.09
C SER A 116 -2.95 -28.50 -16.11
N VAL A 117 -2.14 -27.72 -15.38
CA VAL A 117 -2.24 -26.23 -15.41
C VAL A 117 -1.62 -25.65 -16.69
N ASP A 118 -0.67 -26.33 -17.29
CA ASP A 118 0.09 -25.83 -18.43
C ASP A 118 -0.77 -25.87 -19.72
N VAL A 119 -1.82 -26.70 -19.73
CA VAL A 119 -2.89 -26.72 -20.76
C VAL A 119 -3.70 -25.41 -20.78
N LEU A 120 -3.83 -24.73 -19.64
CA LEU A 120 -4.55 -23.46 -19.52
C LEU A 120 -3.67 -22.24 -19.81
N SER A 121 -2.39 -22.46 -20.10
CA SER A 121 -1.38 -21.42 -20.35
C SER A 121 -1.07 -21.28 -21.83
N ILE A 122 -0.37 -20.20 -22.19
CA ILE A 122 0.09 -19.93 -23.56
C ILE A 122 1.00 -21.04 -24.10
N SER A 123 1.60 -21.86 -23.22
CA SER A 123 2.40 -23.04 -23.59
C SER A 123 1.63 -24.12 -24.37
N ASN A 124 0.29 -24.08 -24.36
CA ASN A 124 -0.53 -24.99 -25.16
C ASN A 124 -0.83 -24.47 -26.58
N VAL A 125 -0.46 -23.21 -26.89
CA VAL A 125 -0.76 -22.55 -28.16
C VAL A 125 0.46 -22.62 -29.08
N GLN A 126 0.31 -23.32 -30.22
CA GLN A 126 1.38 -23.55 -31.19
C GLN A 126 2.09 -22.27 -31.64
N ASP A 127 3.41 -22.36 -31.81
CA ASP A 127 4.25 -21.28 -32.33
C ASP A 127 3.80 -20.87 -33.74
N GLY A 128 3.69 -19.55 -33.96
CA GLY A 128 3.19 -18.99 -35.22
C GLY A 128 1.66 -19.06 -35.40
N SER A 129 0.91 -19.55 -34.42
CA SER A 129 -0.56 -19.58 -34.49
C SER A 129 -1.16 -18.17 -34.46
N ASN A 130 -2.21 -17.95 -35.27
CA ASN A 130 -3.02 -16.73 -35.22
C ASN A 130 -3.66 -16.49 -33.83
N LYS A 131 -3.79 -17.53 -32.98
CA LYS A 131 -4.27 -17.42 -31.60
C LYS A 131 -3.36 -16.51 -30.74
N LEU A 132 -2.06 -16.42 -31.04
CA LEU A 132 -1.12 -15.55 -30.31
C LEU A 132 -1.46 -14.05 -30.48
N TRP A 133 -2.10 -13.66 -31.58
CA TRP A 133 -2.58 -12.27 -31.77
C TRP A 133 -3.66 -11.88 -30.75
N LEU A 134 -4.44 -12.84 -30.24
CA LEU A 134 -5.42 -12.58 -29.19
C LEU A 134 -4.72 -12.31 -27.85
N HIS A 135 -3.63 -13.00 -27.53
CA HIS A 135 -2.79 -12.70 -26.38
C HIS A 135 -2.16 -11.31 -26.48
N PHE A 136 -1.57 -11.00 -27.64
CA PHE A 136 -1.01 -9.68 -27.91
C PHE A 136 -2.08 -8.59 -27.71
N SER A 137 -3.23 -8.74 -28.35
CA SER A 137 -4.35 -7.79 -28.24
C SER A 137 -4.84 -7.63 -26.80
N ALA A 138 -4.96 -8.73 -26.05
CA ALA A 138 -5.37 -8.70 -24.65
C ALA A 138 -4.39 -7.92 -23.76
N VAL A 139 -3.07 -8.05 -23.99
CA VAL A 139 -2.07 -7.26 -23.25
C VAL A 139 -2.28 -5.77 -23.51
N TYR A 140 -2.44 -5.34 -24.76
CA TYR A 140 -2.69 -3.93 -25.08
C TYR A 140 -3.99 -3.41 -24.47
N ILE A 141 -5.06 -4.21 -24.47
CA ILE A 141 -6.33 -3.86 -23.83
C ILE A 141 -6.14 -3.68 -22.32
N ILE A 142 -5.51 -4.66 -21.65
CA ILE A 142 -5.26 -4.61 -20.20
C ILE A 142 -4.38 -3.40 -19.85
N THR A 143 -3.31 -3.15 -20.61
CA THR A 143 -2.43 -1.99 -20.42
C THR A 143 -3.19 -0.68 -20.63
N GLY A 144 -4.01 -0.57 -21.67
CA GLY A 144 -4.84 0.61 -21.93
C GLY A 144 -5.81 0.89 -20.78
N VAL A 145 -6.49 -0.15 -20.28
CA VAL A 145 -7.38 -0.04 -19.12
C VAL A 145 -6.61 0.35 -17.86
N ALA A 146 -5.43 -0.25 -17.63
CA ALA A 146 -4.59 0.09 -16.49
C ALA A 146 -4.17 1.56 -16.53
N CYS A 147 -3.70 2.06 -17.66
CA CYS A 147 -3.33 3.46 -17.85
C CYS A 147 -4.53 4.41 -17.66
N TYR A 148 -5.70 4.05 -18.18
CA TYR A 148 -6.92 4.83 -18.00
C TYR A 148 -7.33 4.92 -16.52
N LEU A 149 -7.38 3.78 -15.83
CA LEU A 149 -7.71 3.73 -14.40
C LEU A 149 -6.67 4.49 -13.57
N LEU A 150 -5.38 4.34 -13.87
CA LEU A 150 -4.31 5.09 -13.20
C LEU A 150 -4.48 6.59 -13.38
N TYR A 151 -4.76 7.04 -14.61
CA TYR A 151 -4.99 8.45 -14.88
C TYR A 151 -6.20 8.99 -14.09
N TYR A 152 -7.30 8.23 -14.06
CA TYR A 152 -8.49 8.58 -13.29
C TYR A 152 -8.20 8.70 -11.79
N GLU A 153 -7.55 7.70 -11.21
CA GLU A 153 -7.22 7.71 -9.77
C GLU A 153 -6.19 8.79 -9.43
N TYR A 154 -5.20 9.02 -10.30
CA TYR A 154 -4.20 10.07 -10.12
C TYR A 154 -4.84 11.47 -10.12
N ARG A 155 -5.75 11.74 -11.07
CA ARG A 155 -6.48 13.01 -11.16
C ARG A 155 -7.33 13.24 -9.91
N TYR A 156 -8.01 12.19 -9.43
CA TYR A 156 -8.79 12.26 -8.19
C TYR A 156 -7.92 12.59 -6.97
N ILE A 157 -6.83 11.85 -6.76
CA ILE A 157 -5.94 12.01 -5.59
C ILE A 157 -5.26 13.37 -5.62
N SER A 158 -4.84 13.83 -6.79
CA SER A 158 -4.20 15.14 -6.96
C SER A 158 -5.19 16.28 -6.65
N GLY A 159 -6.46 16.15 -7.05
CA GLY A 159 -7.52 17.06 -6.66
C GLY A 159 -7.72 17.10 -5.14
N LYS A 160 -7.83 15.94 -4.48
CA LYS A 160 -7.97 15.85 -3.02
C LYS A 160 -6.76 16.41 -2.27
N ARG A 161 -5.55 16.20 -2.80
CA ARG A 161 -4.33 16.76 -2.22
C ARG A 161 -4.30 18.28 -2.32
N LEU A 162 -4.76 18.84 -3.44
CA LEU A 162 -4.87 20.29 -3.62
C LEU A 162 -5.92 20.89 -2.68
N GLU A 163 -7.10 20.28 -2.60
CA GLU A 163 -8.17 20.66 -1.67
C GLU A 163 -7.67 20.66 -0.22
N TYR A 164 -6.97 19.60 0.18
CA TYR A 164 -6.35 19.50 1.50
C TYR A 164 -5.35 20.65 1.75
N PHE A 165 -4.49 20.97 0.78
CA PHE A 165 -3.51 22.05 0.93
C PHE A 165 -4.16 23.43 1.05
N MET A 166 -5.22 23.69 0.28
CA MET A 166 -5.93 24.99 0.29
C MET A 166 -6.78 25.20 1.55
N THR A 167 -7.31 24.13 2.15
CA THR A 167 -8.23 24.19 3.30
C THR A 167 -7.53 23.98 4.65
N SER A 168 -6.31 23.44 4.65
CA SER A 168 -5.55 23.18 5.87
C SER A 168 -5.17 24.47 6.61
N LYS A 169 -5.18 24.40 7.94
CA LYS A 169 -4.62 25.47 8.79
C LYS A 169 -3.12 25.64 8.48
N PRO A 170 -2.57 26.86 8.61
CA PRO A 170 -1.14 27.09 8.42
C PRO A 170 -0.33 26.23 9.41
N LEU A 171 0.38 25.24 8.88
CA LEU A 171 1.27 24.37 9.65
C LEU A 171 2.70 24.92 9.60
N PRO A 172 3.50 24.78 10.68
CA PRO A 172 4.90 25.23 10.68
C PRO A 172 5.72 24.66 9.52
N GLN A 173 5.42 23.43 9.10
CA GLN A 173 6.08 22.77 7.97
C GLN A 173 5.92 23.49 6.62
N TYR A 174 4.94 24.37 6.47
CA TYR A 174 4.75 25.16 5.25
C TYR A 174 5.69 26.37 5.18
N PHE A 175 6.27 26.79 6.31
CA PHE A 175 7.15 27.96 6.43
C PHE A 175 8.59 27.59 6.76
N THR A 176 8.88 26.30 7.01
CA THR A 176 10.21 25.82 7.40
C THR A 176 10.87 25.13 6.22
N VAL A 177 12.09 25.55 5.87
CA VAL A 177 12.90 24.93 4.81
C VAL A 177 14.08 24.19 5.44
N LEU A 178 14.34 22.96 4.99
CA LEU A 178 15.50 22.19 5.40
C LEU A 178 16.70 22.54 4.51
N VAL A 179 17.68 23.22 5.09
CA VAL A 179 18.95 23.56 4.41
C VAL A 179 20.01 22.51 4.78
N ARG A 180 20.75 22.02 3.78
CA ARG A 180 21.80 21.00 3.93
C ARG A 180 23.08 21.44 3.23
N ALA A 181 24.20 20.80 3.59
CA ALA A 181 25.52 21.05 3.00
C ALA A 181 25.96 22.53 3.08
N ILE A 182 25.80 23.13 4.27
CA ILE A 182 26.18 24.53 4.51
C ILE A 182 27.72 24.62 4.49
N PRO A 183 28.31 25.44 3.61
CA PRO A 183 29.75 25.65 3.61
C PRO A 183 30.13 26.46 4.85
N ILE A 184 31.09 25.94 5.61
CA ILE A 184 31.60 26.61 6.81
C ILE A 184 32.92 27.28 6.44
N THR A 185 33.02 28.58 6.63
CA THR A 185 34.28 29.33 6.51
C THR A 185 35.12 29.14 7.76
N ASP A 186 36.45 29.12 7.63
CA ASP A 186 37.37 28.92 8.75
C ASP A 186 37.08 29.89 9.91
N GLY A 187 36.77 29.34 11.09
CA GLY A 187 36.47 30.08 12.31
C GLY A 187 35.01 30.54 12.48
N GLY A 188 34.12 30.31 11.51
CA GLY A 188 32.69 30.65 11.62
C GLY A 188 31.81 29.50 12.14
N SER A 189 30.70 29.81 12.82
CA SER A 189 29.70 28.80 13.17
C SER A 189 28.70 28.59 12.02
N VAL A 190 28.07 27.41 11.96
CA VAL A 190 26.98 27.12 11.00
C VAL A 190 25.83 28.11 11.16
N SER A 191 25.54 28.51 12.40
CA SER A 191 24.50 29.48 12.74
C SER A 191 24.78 30.83 12.06
N ASP A 192 26.01 31.32 12.16
CA ASP A 192 26.38 32.63 11.60
C ASP A 192 26.35 32.62 10.07
N ALA A 193 26.81 31.51 9.45
CA ALA A 193 26.76 31.35 8.00
C ALA A 193 25.32 31.39 7.46
N VAL A 194 24.39 30.71 8.14
CA VAL A 194 22.96 30.70 7.77
C VAL A 194 22.34 32.07 8.02
N ASP A 195 22.56 32.65 9.19
CA ASP A 195 21.99 33.95 9.56
C ASP A 195 22.44 35.05 8.59
N LYS A 196 23.74 35.11 8.26
CA LYS A 196 24.28 36.05 7.27
C LYS A 196 23.64 35.85 5.89
N PHE A 197 23.61 34.62 5.38
CA PHE A 197 23.06 34.33 4.06
C PHE A 197 21.58 34.72 3.95
N PHE A 198 20.74 34.31 4.90
CA PHE A 198 19.31 34.60 4.81
C PHE A 198 18.99 36.07 5.09
N LYS A 199 19.75 36.77 5.95
CA LYS A 199 19.59 38.21 6.12
C LYS A 199 20.02 39.00 4.88
N GLU A 200 21.03 38.54 4.16
CA GLU A 200 21.51 39.21 2.95
C GLU A 200 20.55 39.01 1.76
N TYR A 201 20.12 37.78 1.50
CA TYR A 201 19.30 37.46 0.32
C TYR A 201 17.78 37.46 0.57
N HIS A 202 17.35 37.28 1.82
CA HIS A 202 15.94 37.09 2.19
C HIS A 202 15.54 37.91 3.44
N SER A 203 16.07 39.13 3.57
CA SER A 203 15.87 40.02 4.74
C SER A 203 14.42 40.23 5.18
N SER A 204 13.49 40.29 4.22
CA SER A 204 12.08 40.59 4.47
C SER A 204 11.24 39.38 4.88
N THR A 205 11.70 38.15 4.60
CA THR A 205 10.96 36.91 4.86
C THR A 205 11.63 36.02 5.90
N TYR A 206 12.91 36.25 6.18
CA TYR A 206 13.66 35.49 7.17
C TYR A 206 13.17 35.78 8.60
N LEU A 207 12.76 34.72 9.31
CA LEU A 207 12.27 34.83 10.69
C LEU A 207 13.30 34.30 11.70
N SER A 208 13.68 33.03 11.57
CA SER A 208 14.61 32.35 12.47
C SER A 208 15.18 31.09 11.83
N HIS A 209 16.17 30.49 12.49
CA HIS A 209 16.72 29.20 12.09
C HIS A 209 16.97 28.31 13.32
N THR A 210 17.16 27.02 13.11
CA THR A 210 17.56 26.07 14.15
C THR A 210 18.59 25.12 13.58
N VAL A 211 19.76 25.04 14.21
CA VAL A 211 20.86 24.16 13.79
C VAL A 211 20.56 22.73 14.24
N VAL A 212 20.66 21.78 13.31
CA VAL A 212 20.49 20.36 13.62
C VAL A 212 21.82 19.81 14.14
N HIS A 213 21.82 19.32 15.38
CA HIS A 213 22.99 18.71 16.01
C HIS A 213 22.92 17.18 16.00
N GLN A 214 24.08 16.52 15.96
CA GLN A 214 24.16 15.07 16.05
C GLN A 214 23.91 14.60 17.50
N THR A 215 22.65 14.33 17.83
CA THR A 215 22.23 13.94 19.20
C THR A 215 22.18 12.42 19.42
N GLY A 216 22.76 11.60 18.55
CA GLY A 216 22.64 10.14 18.60
C GLY A 216 23.10 9.50 19.92
N LYS A 217 24.19 9.99 20.52
CA LYS A 217 24.64 9.54 21.86
C LYS A 217 23.66 9.96 22.96
N LEU A 218 23.18 11.20 22.93
CA LEU A 218 22.22 11.74 23.89
C LEU A 218 20.87 11.01 23.84
N ARG A 219 20.37 10.73 22.63
CA ARG A 219 19.13 9.97 22.42
C ARG A 219 19.22 8.57 23.01
N ARG A 220 20.37 7.88 22.86
CA ARG A 220 20.58 6.56 23.47
C ARG A 220 20.54 6.62 25.00
N LEU A 221 21.11 7.65 25.61
CA LEU A 221 21.04 7.86 27.05
C LEU A 221 19.59 8.13 27.50
N LEU A 222 18.87 9.02 26.82
CA LEU A 222 17.47 9.34 27.12
C LEU A 222 16.55 8.12 27.04
N VAL A 223 16.69 7.29 26.00
CA VAL A 223 15.90 6.05 25.88
C VAL A 223 16.22 5.09 27.03
N ARG A 224 17.50 4.95 27.38
CA ARG A 224 17.93 4.14 28.54
C ARG A 224 17.30 4.66 29.84
N PHE A 225 17.33 5.96 30.09
CA PHE A 225 16.68 6.54 31.28
C PHE A 225 15.16 6.41 31.26
N SER A 226 14.48 6.58 30.12
CA SER A 226 13.03 6.38 30.04
C SER A 226 12.61 4.92 30.27
N SER A 227 13.48 3.96 29.92
CA SER A 227 13.27 2.55 30.22
C SER A 227 13.47 2.20 31.69
N PHE A 228 14.21 3.03 32.45
CA PHE A 228 14.38 2.91 33.90
C PHE A 228 13.35 3.73 34.69
N GLY A 229 12.69 4.69 34.06
CA GLY A 229 11.69 5.60 34.65
C GLY A 229 10.26 5.07 34.61
N TYR A 230 10.01 3.86 35.11
CA TYR A 230 8.70 3.47 35.67
C TYR A 230 8.84 3.36 37.19
N ILE A 231 9.27 4.44 37.85
CA ILE A 231 9.09 4.61 39.29
C ILE A 231 7.99 5.63 39.42
N CYS A 232 6.79 5.15 39.82
CA CYS A 232 5.71 6.01 40.29
C CYS A 232 6.26 6.98 41.33
N ILE A 233 6.15 8.27 41.06
CA ILE A 233 6.13 9.27 42.11
C ILE A 233 4.66 9.56 42.34
N ALA A 234 4.12 9.02 43.43
CA ALA A 234 2.83 9.39 44.01
C ALA A 234 2.99 10.70 44.79
#